data_AF-A0A7C1GGW0-F1
#
_entry.id   AF-A0A7C1GGW0-F1
#
_cell.length_a   1.000
_cell.length_b   1.000
_cell.length_c   1.000
_cell.angle_alpha   90.00
_cell.angle_beta   90.00
_cell.angle_gamma   90.00
#
_symmetry.space_group_name_H-M   'P 1'
#
loop_
_entity.id
_entity.type
_entity.pdbx_description
1 polymer ?
#
loop_
_entity_poly.entity_id
_entity_poly.type
_entity_poly.pdbx_seq_one_letter_code
_entity_poly.pdbx_strand_id
1 'polypeptide(L)'
;MTEVPLELYRERYPELKTLDAYYGAPDVEPIVGDAFNGVPPEGNVIANNVCFGDWLDITWHAKRELFDIRDNCVAKSMDEIGGPETGFRLPEDFPAWDKGFQPIPFEKIGLQPDADRRRLEQNAFPVETAQGHRWLGMFIK
;
A
#
# COMPACT_ATOMS: atom_id res chain seq x y z
N MET A 1 -34.42 -5.79 0.15
CA MET A 1 -33.63 -4.76 -0.57
C MET A 1 -34.12 -4.76 -2.00
N THR A 2 -34.47 -3.61 -2.56
CA THR A 2 -34.90 -3.51 -3.97
C THR A 2 -33.68 -3.70 -4.85
N GLU A 3 -33.72 -4.67 -5.75
CA GLU A 3 -32.65 -4.92 -6.71
C GLU A 3 -32.59 -3.73 -7.69
N VAL A 4 -31.41 -3.13 -7.84
CA VAL A 4 -31.21 -2.03 -8.79
C VAL A 4 -31.15 -2.64 -10.19
N PRO A 5 -31.92 -2.13 -11.17
CA PRO A 5 -31.85 -2.63 -12.54
C PRO A 5 -30.43 -2.57 -13.09
N LEU A 6 -29.94 -3.69 -13.61
CA LEU A 6 -28.57 -3.84 -14.10
C LEU A 6 -28.25 -2.82 -15.20
N GLU A 7 -29.19 -2.55 -16.10
CA GLU A 7 -29.07 -1.56 -17.18
C GLU A 7 -28.78 -0.16 -16.63
N LEU A 8 -29.51 0.27 -15.60
CA LEU A 8 -29.32 1.57 -14.98
C LEU A 8 -27.93 1.68 -14.32
N TYR A 9 -27.44 0.57 -13.75
CA TYR A 9 -26.11 0.52 -13.16
C TYR A 9 -25.02 0.60 -14.24
N ARG A 10 -25.17 -0.13 -15.34
CA ARG A 10 -24.22 -0.13 -16.48
C ARG A 10 -24.26 1.16 -17.32
N GLU A 11 -25.35 1.92 -17.28
CA GLU A 11 -25.41 3.26 -17.87
C GLU A 11 -24.52 4.24 -17.09
N ARG A 12 -24.52 4.15 -15.76
CA ARG A 12 -23.72 5.02 -14.89
C ARG A 12 -22.24 4.64 -14.85
N TYR A 13 -21.95 3.35 -15.05
CA TYR A 13 -20.60 2.78 -15.04
C TYR A 13 -20.34 2.05 -16.37
N PRO A 14 -20.18 2.78 -17.48
CA PRO A 14 -20.02 2.19 -18.81
C PRO A 14 -18.81 1.26 -18.92
N GLU A 15 -17.79 1.45 -18.10
CA GLU A 15 -16.61 0.59 -17.97
C GLU A 15 -16.95 -0.85 -17.57
N LEU A 16 -18.09 -1.10 -16.91
CA LEU A 16 -18.49 -2.47 -16.56
C LEU A 16 -18.75 -3.34 -17.80
N LYS A 17 -19.00 -2.73 -18.97
CA LYS A 17 -19.12 -3.46 -20.24
C LYS A 17 -17.84 -4.20 -20.61
N THR A 18 -16.67 -3.77 -20.13
CA THR A 18 -15.42 -4.50 -20.40
C THR A 18 -15.39 -5.86 -19.70
N LEU A 19 -16.14 -6.02 -18.61
CA LEU A 19 -16.23 -7.26 -17.85
C LEU A 19 -17.02 -8.36 -18.59
N ASP A 20 -17.81 -8.01 -19.61
CA ASP A 20 -18.57 -8.99 -20.41
C ASP A 20 -17.64 -9.97 -21.13
N ALA A 21 -16.41 -9.56 -21.44
CA ALA A 21 -15.40 -10.43 -22.00
C ALA A 21 -14.97 -11.56 -21.05
N TYR A 22 -15.13 -11.37 -19.74
CA TYR A 22 -14.64 -12.27 -18.69
C TYR A 22 -15.76 -13.05 -18.01
N TYR A 23 -16.93 -12.42 -17.82
CA TYR A 23 -18.08 -13.03 -17.15
C TYR A 23 -19.22 -13.42 -18.11
N GLY A 24 -19.16 -12.99 -19.37
CA GLY A 24 -20.28 -13.08 -20.32
C GLY A 24 -21.16 -11.82 -20.26
N ALA A 25 -21.79 -11.49 -21.38
CA ALA A 25 -22.76 -10.39 -21.44
C ALA A 25 -24.04 -10.73 -20.67
N PRO A 26 -24.81 -9.74 -20.17
CA PRO A 26 -26.00 -9.97 -19.35
C PRO A 26 -27.06 -10.92 -19.94
N ASP A 27 -27.19 -10.93 -21.27
CA ASP A 27 -28.19 -11.74 -22.00
C ASP A 27 -27.64 -13.08 -22.52
N VAL A 28 -26.44 -13.46 -22.09
CA VAL A 28 -25.77 -14.71 -22.49
C VAL A 28 -25.51 -15.55 -21.25
N GLU A 29 -25.46 -16.88 -21.41
CA GLU A 29 -25.07 -17.78 -20.33
C GLU A 29 -23.72 -17.34 -19.73
N PRO A 30 -23.64 -17.14 -18.40
CA PRO A 30 -22.46 -16.59 -17.77
C PRO A 30 -21.28 -17.57 -17.82
N ILE A 31 -20.08 -17.02 -17.92
CA ILE A 31 -18.83 -17.80 -17.88
C ILE A 31 -18.54 -18.13 -16.42
N VAL A 32 -18.75 -19.38 -16.02
CA VAL A 32 -18.61 -19.87 -14.64
C VAL A 32 -17.89 -21.21 -14.56
N GLY A 33 -17.52 -21.64 -13.35
CA GLY A 33 -16.89 -22.93 -13.10
C GLY A 33 -15.56 -23.07 -13.83
N ASP A 34 -15.31 -24.25 -14.41
CA ASP A 34 -14.06 -24.56 -15.13
C ASP A 34 -13.85 -23.70 -16.39
N ALA A 35 -14.91 -23.06 -16.92
CA ALA A 35 -14.81 -22.14 -18.06
C ALA A 35 -14.33 -20.73 -17.64
N PHE A 36 -14.45 -20.37 -16.36
CA PHE A 36 -14.05 -19.07 -15.85
C PHE A 36 -12.54 -19.03 -15.58
N ASN A 37 -11.82 -18.27 -16.39
CA ASN A 37 -10.36 -18.16 -16.31
C ASN A 37 -9.87 -16.94 -15.51
N GLY A 38 -10.79 -16.22 -14.84
CA GLY A 38 -10.47 -14.99 -14.09
C GLY A 38 -10.45 -13.72 -14.95
N VAL A 39 -10.49 -12.58 -14.28
CA VAL A 39 -10.21 -11.27 -14.91
C VAL A 39 -8.69 -11.05 -14.84
N PRO A 40 -7.99 -10.86 -15.98
CA PRO A 40 -6.55 -10.67 -15.99
C PRO A 40 -6.17 -9.35 -15.29
N PRO A 41 -5.01 -9.27 -14.62
CA PRO A 41 -4.53 -8.07 -13.96
C PRO A 41 -3.89 -7.08 -14.97
N GLU A 42 -4.61 -6.79 -16.05
CA GLU A 42 -4.14 -5.91 -17.13
C GLU A 42 -4.23 -4.42 -16.76
N GLY A 43 -3.49 -3.58 -17.49
CA GLY A 43 -3.50 -2.11 -17.32
C GLY A 43 -2.69 -1.61 -16.12
N ASN A 44 -2.05 -2.51 -15.37
CA ASN A 44 -1.19 -2.14 -14.25
C ASN A 44 0.14 -1.57 -14.75
N VAL A 45 0.53 -0.42 -14.17
CA VAL A 45 1.85 0.19 -14.33
C VAL A 45 2.62 0.05 -13.02
N ILE A 46 3.72 -0.70 -13.05
CA ILE A 46 4.61 -0.93 -11.91
C ILE A 46 5.91 -0.18 -12.21
N ALA A 47 5.97 1.09 -11.82
CA ALA A 47 7.09 1.96 -12.16
C ALA A 47 7.60 2.77 -10.97
N ASN A 48 8.87 3.18 -11.06
CA ASN A 48 9.55 4.00 -10.05
C ASN A 48 9.46 3.42 -8.64
N ASN A 49 9.67 2.11 -8.49
CA ASN A 49 9.81 1.44 -7.20
C ASN A 49 11.30 1.26 -6.84
N VAL A 50 11.58 1.12 -5.54
CA VAL A 50 12.86 0.60 -5.05
C VAL A 50 12.61 -0.76 -4.41
N CYS A 51 13.32 -1.77 -4.87
CA CYS A 51 13.11 -3.15 -4.49
C CYS A 51 14.43 -3.80 -4.05
N PHE A 52 14.32 -4.87 -3.26
CA PHE A 52 15.46 -5.66 -2.82
C PHE A 52 15.23 -7.15 -3.10
N GLY A 53 16.26 -7.83 -3.61
CA GLY A 53 16.24 -9.27 -3.85
C GLY A 53 15.44 -9.68 -5.08
N ASP A 54 14.81 -10.86 -4.99
CA ASP A 54 13.86 -11.35 -5.98
C ASP A 54 12.52 -10.66 -5.74
N TRP A 55 12.26 -9.65 -6.55
CA TRP A 55 11.18 -8.69 -6.31
C TRP A 55 9.97 -8.89 -7.21
N LEU A 56 10.13 -9.60 -8.33
CA LEU A 56 9.07 -9.84 -9.30
C LEU A 56 8.79 -11.33 -9.40
N ASP A 57 7.59 -11.72 -8.98
CA ASP A 57 7.01 -13.03 -9.21
C ASP A 57 5.60 -12.84 -9.77
N ILE A 58 5.33 -13.45 -10.93
CA ILE A 58 4.06 -13.34 -11.65
C ILE A 58 3.40 -14.70 -11.66
N THR A 59 2.27 -14.79 -10.96
CA THR A 59 1.54 -16.04 -10.74
C THR A 59 0.10 -15.93 -11.28
N TRP A 60 -0.66 -17.03 -11.18
CA TRP A 60 -2.10 -17.11 -11.47
C TRP A 60 -2.52 -16.63 -12.86
N HIS A 61 -2.33 -17.46 -13.88
CA HIS A 61 -2.73 -17.22 -15.29
C HIS A 61 -2.28 -15.87 -15.91
N ALA A 62 -1.55 -15.04 -15.18
CA ALA A 62 -0.99 -13.79 -15.64
C ALA A 62 0.35 -14.06 -16.32
N LYS A 63 0.67 -13.19 -17.28
CA LYS A 63 1.96 -13.19 -17.97
C LYS A 63 2.61 -11.83 -17.82
N ARG A 64 3.93 -11.79 -17.96
CA ARG A 64 4.73 -10.56 -17.80
C ARG A 64 4.25 -9.44 -18.72
N GLU A 65 3.76 -9.77 -19.91
CA GLU A 65 3.33 -8.83 -20.93
C GLU A 65 2.05 -8.06 -20.55
N LEU A 66 1.31 -8.51 -19.52
CA LEU A 66 0.12 -7.82 -19.01
C LEU A 66 0.45 -6.55 -18.20
N PHE A 67 1.72 -6.36 -17.84
CA PHE A 67 2.17 -5.30 -16.96
C PHE A 67 3.13 -4.35 -17.69
N ASP A 68 2.92 -3.03 -17.55
CA ASP A 68 3.94 -2.04 -17.88
C ASP A 68 4.88 -1.90 -16.68
N ILE A 69 6.04 -2.55 -16.75
CA ILE A 69 7.06 -2.51 -15.69
C ILE A 69 8.29 -1.81 -16.24
N ARG A 70 8.63 -0.66 -15.65
CA ARG A 70 9.73 0.20 -16.08
C ARG A 70 10.29 1.01 -14.92
N ASP A 71 11.51 1.48 -15.06
CA ASP A 71 12.13 2.45 -14.14
C ASP A 71 12.19 2.06 -12.65
N ASN A 72 12.03 0.78 -12.30
CA ASN A 72 12.26 0.29 -10.94
C ASN A 72 13.77 0.12 -10.68
N CYS A 73 14.23 0.46 -9.48
CA CYS A 73 15.58 0.21 -9.00
C CYS A 73 15.57 -1.06 -8.13
N VAL A 74 16.41 -2.03 -8.45
CA VAL A 74 16.42 -3.34 -7.77
C VAL A 74 17.83 -3.58 -7.27
N ALA A 75 17.98 -3.64 -5.95
CA ALA A 75 19.22 -4.06 -5.33
C ALA A 75 19.23 -5.59 -5.14
N LYS A 76 20.37 -6.23 -5.38
CA LYS A 76 20.50 -7.70 -5.28
C LYS A 76 21.26 -8.16 -4.04
N SER A 77 21.95 -7.27 -3.35
CA SER A 77 22.75 -7.59 -2.16
C SER A 77 22.66 -6.50 -1.09
N MET A 78 22.96 -6.88 0.16
CA MET A 78 23.08 -5.95 1.29
C MET A 78 24.34 -5.08 1.21
N ASP A 79 25.20 -5.28 0.21
CA ASP A 79 26.30 -4.35 -0.07
C ASP A 79 25.81 -3.19 -0.98
N GLU A 80 24.76 -3.41 -1.77
CA GLU A 80 24.10 -2.39 -2.61
C GLU A 80 23.08 -1.54 -1.83
N ILE A 81 22.55 -2.07 -0.73
CA ILE A 81 21.64 -1.36 0.18
C ILE A 81 22.21 -1.41 1.58
N GLY A 82 22.21 -0.31 2.33
CA GLY A 82 22.67 -0.35 3.71
C GLY A 82 21.92 -1.42 4.53
N GLY A 83 22.59 -2.02 5.52
CA GLY A 83 21.98 -3.01 6.41
C GLY A 83 21.31 -2.39 7.65
N PRO A 84 20.89 -3.21 8.62
CA PRO A 84 20.28 -2.76 9.87
C PRO A 84 21.11 -1.70 10.62
N GLU A 85 22.44 -1.81 10.56
CA GLU A 85 23.40 -0.87 11.16
C GLU A 85 23.33 0.55 10.57
N THR A 86 22.86 0.68 9.33
CA THR A 86 22.60 1.97 8.68
C THR A 86 21.12 2.38 8.73
N GLY A 87 20.26 1.50 9.27
CA GLY A 87 18.81 1.65 9.26
C GLY A 87 18.19 1.41 7.89
N PHE A 88 18.77 0.52 7.06
CA PHE A 88 18.31 0.21 5.70
C PHE A 88 18.23 1.42 4.78
N ARG A 89 19.15 2.39 4.97
CA ARG A 89 19.23 3.57 4.11
C ARG A 89 19.90 3.20 2.79
N LEU A 90 19.39 3.76 1.71
CA LEU A 90 20.04 3.64 0.40
C LEU A 90 21.37 4.41 0.42
N PRO A 91 22.44 3.87 -0.18
CA PRO A 91 23.71 4.61 -0.37
C PRO A 91 23.50 5.93 -1.10
N GLU A 92 24.35 6.93 -0.86
CA GLU A 92 24.20 8.28 -1.44
C GLU A 92 24.25 8.30 -2.97
N ASP A 93 24.90 7.33 -3.59
CA ASP A 93 25.04 7.16 -5.04
C ASP A 93 24.01 6.19 -5.65
N PHE A 94 23.00 5.78 -4.87
CA PHE A 94 22.01 4.82 -5.35
C PHE A 94 21.11 5.41 -6.47
N PRO A 95 20.83 4.67 -7.57
CA PRO A 95 20.12 5.21 -8.75
C PRO A 95 18.69 5.74 -8.51
N ALA A 96 18.09 5.44 -7.36
CA ALA A 96 16.76 5.96 -7.02
C ALA A 96 16.76 7.48 -6.83
N TRP A 97 17.87 8.07 -6.38
CA TRP A 97 17.95 9.52 -6.13
C TRP A 97 17.77 10.35 -7.41
N ASP A 98 18.34 9.90 -8.53
CA ASP A 98 18.17 10.52 -9.83
C ASP A 98 16.72 10.42 -10.36
N LYS A 99 15.94 9.49 -9.82
CA LYS A 99 14.51 9.28 -10.13
C LYS A 99 13.58 10.09 -9.23
N GLY A 100 14.13 10.96 -8.38
CA GLY A 100 13.35 11.85 -7.51
C GLY A 100 12.95 11.24 -6.17
N PHE A 101 13.47 10.06 -5.80
CA PHE A 101 13.35 9.59 -4.43
C PHE A 101 14.05 10.57 -3.47
N GLN A 102 13.53 10.66 -2.25
CA GLN A 102 14.12 11.48 -1.20
C GLN A 102 14.20 10.66 0.11
N PRO A 103 15.25 10.87 0.93
CA PRO A 103 15.34 10.24 2.23
C PRO A 103 14.10 10.55 3.08
N ILE A 104 13.61 9.55 3.81
CA ILE A 104 12.54 9.76 4.80
C ILE A 104 13.08 10.69 5.90
N PRO A 105 12.46 11.87 6.12
CA PRO A 105 12.93 12.82 7.13
C PRO A 105 12.41 12.38 8.51
N PHE A 106 13.00 11.33 9.08
CA PHE A 106 12.57 10.75 10.36
C PHE A 106 12.47 11.79 11.49
N GLU A 107 13.35 12.79 11.48
CA GLU A 107 13.35 13.91 12.44
C GLU A 107 12.11 14.80 12.35
N LYS A 108 11.39 14.77 11.22
CA LYS A 108 10.16 15.53 10.98
C LYS A 108 8.89 14.69 11.21
N ILE A 109 9.04 13.40 11.48
CA ILE A 109 7.92 12.48 11.69
C ILE A 109 7.66 12.34 13.20
N GLY A 110 6.40 12.28 13.60
CA GLY A 110 5.99 12.12 14.99
C GLY A 110 5.51 13.42 15.65
N LEU A 111 5.39 13.40 16.98
CA LEU A 111 4.93 14.55 17.76
C LEU A 111 5.96 15.67 17.68
N GLN A 112 5.62 16.74 16.98
CA GLN A 112 6.45 17.93 16.89
C GLN A 112 6.03 18.92 18.00
N PRO A 113 6.97 19.68 18.58
CA PRO A 113 6.66 20.72 19.55
C PRO A 113 6.14 21.96 18.82
N ASP A 114 5.00 21.83 18.13
CA ASP A 114 4.33 22.95 17.50
C ASP A 114 3.46 23.72 18.52
N ALA A 115 2.82 24.79 18.07
CA ALA A 115 2.00 25.63 18.95
C ALA A 115 0.81 24.85 19.54
N ASP A 116 0.24 23.92 18.78
CA ASP A 116 -0.92 23.14 19.22
C ASP A 116 -0.49 22.08 20.24
N ARG A 117 0.65 21.43 20.01
CA ARG A 117 1.23 20.48 20.96
C ARG A 117 1.60 21.14 22.28
N ARG A 118 2.25 22.31 22.24
CA ARG A 118 2.56 23.09 23.44
C ARG A 118 1.30 23.51 24.21
N ARG A 119 0.24 23.89 23.49
CA ARG A 119 -1.08 24.20 24.09
C ARG A 119 -1.67 22.98 24.80
N LEU A 120 -1.53 21.78 24.24
CA LEU A 120 -2.00 20.54 24.86
C LEU A 120 -1.19 20.17 26.11
N GLU A 121 0.13 20.41 26.10
CA GLU A 121 0.99 20.18 27.27
C GLU A 121 0.66 21.15 28.42
N GLN A 122 0.34 22.39 28.12
CA GLN A 122 -0.06 23.40 29.11
C GLN A 122 -1.43 23.09 29.74
N ASN A 123 -2.29 22.40 29.00
CA ASN A 123 -3.62 21.97 29.45
C ASN A 123 -3.64 20.52 29.93
N ALA A 124 -2.50 19.83 29.91
CA ALA A 124 -2.39 18.49 30.48
C ALA A 124 -2.55 18.63 32.00
N PHE A 125 -3.57 17.99 32.55
CA PHE A 125 -3.75 17.92 34.00
C PHE A 125 -2.45 17.39 34.62
N PRO A 126 -1.98 17.98 35.75
CA PRO A 126 -0.81 17.47 36.43
C PRO A 126 -1.07 15.99 36.76
N VAL A 127 -0.26 15.11 36.17
CA VAL A 127 -0.14 13.75 36.67
C VAL A 127 0.57 13.92 38.01
N GLU A 128 -0.18 13.88 39.11
CA GLU A 128 0.41 13.76 40.44
C GLU A 128 1.30 12.53 40.42
N THR A 129 2.62 12.75 40.39
CA THR A 129 3.59 11.72 40.71
C THR A 129 3.40 11.44 42.20
N ALA A 130 2.54 10.47 42.51
CA ALA A 130 2.36 9.97 43.86
C ALA A 130 3.70 9.37 44.32
N GLN A 131 4.48 10.18 45.05
CA GLN A 131 5.47 9.67 45.98
C GLN A 131 4.72 8.84 47.02
N GLY A 132 4.86 7.52 46.87
CA GLY A 132 4.35 6.54 47.82
C GLY A 132 2.85 6.34 47.70
N HIS A 133 2.43 5.34 46.93
CA HIS A 133 1.56 4.26 47.39
C HIS A 133 1.34 3.32 46.20
N ARG A 134 1.89 2.10 46.31
CA ARG A 134 1.61 0.99 45.39
C ARG A 134 0.10 0.75 45.39
N TRP A 135 -0.57 1.01 44.28
CA TRP A 135 -1.89 0.46 44.01
C TRP A 135 -1.74 -0.70 43.04
N LEU A 136 -2.04 -1.91 43.54
CA LEU A 136 -2.22 -3.10 42.73
C LEU A 136 -3.28 -2.82 41.66
N GLY A 137 -3.01 -3.25 40.44
CA GLY A 137 -3.93 -3.15 39.33
C GLY A 137 -5.26 -3.81 39.64
N MET A 138 -6.34 -3.11 39.29
CA MET A 138 -7.67 -3.69 39.19
C MET A 138 -8.16 -3.39 37.78
N PHE A 139 -7.97 -4.39 36.90
CA PHE A 139 -8.69 -4.48 35.64
C PHE A 139 -10.19 -4.61 35.96
N ILE A 140 -11.01 -3.75 35.37
CA ILE A 140 -12.46 -3.96 35.32
C ILE A 140 -12.77 -4.67 34.00
N LYS A 141 -13.58 -5.73 34.11
CA LYS A 141 -14.19 -6.52 33.03
C LYS A 141 -14.99 -5.67 32.06
#